data_AF-A0AB35CB38-F1
#
_entry.id   AF-A0AB35CB38-F1
#
_cell.length_a   1.000
_cell.length_b   1.000
_cell.length_c   1.000
_cell.angle_alpha   90.00
_cell.angle_beta   90.00
_cell.angle_gamma   90.00
#
_symmetry.space_group_name_H-M   'P 1'
#
loop_
_entity.id
_entity.type
_entity.pdbx_description
1 polymer ?
#
loop_
_entity_poly.entity_id
_entity_poly.type
_entity_poly.pdbx_seq_one_letter_code
_entity_poly.pdbx_strand_id
1 'polypeptide(L)'
;HVQLFTHIYQLKLIPPTGKNKLTENTGVLQQSTDEPANPYFDMFAQEDLSSVDEVLLWRKYAYNLVQHNVNVCASWGNNGVGVTRSFVNNFLMADGTPVYTHGNYTDGDGYYMGDKTIHDVRQNRDSRLVIFLKEPGQHNILIKDVIGETANIEETYPLITITDGARRYVTGYAIRKGGPFHQKYYSNSKGYTASIAYRATEALLNYMEASYERNGTLDGTATEYWKIIRRRSHVDEDFQKTIALTDMGKEAKNDWGAYSGGKLIDATLYNIRRERRCEFMADGLRYMDLCRWRAMDQLIEHPYIPEGFHLWNTPMQAWYTDLLYDGSDASNVSSPNVSEYLRPYQKNSKQTCYNGFTWRMAHYLHPIMVKQFLITAPDNKTVENSPIYQNPYWPIVPDMPAEK
;
A
#
# COMPACT_ATOMS: atom_id res chain seq x y z
N HIS A 1 -14.55 -4.35 16.12
CA HIS A 1 -13.89 -4.07 17.41
C HIS A 1 -13.57 -5.33 18.24
N VAL A 2 -14.36 -6.42 18.29
CA VAL A 2 -13.94 -7.65 19.03
C VAL A 2 -12.97 -8.58 18.28
N GLN A 3 -12.82 -8.47 16.95
CA GLN A 3 -11.68 -9.11 16.26
C GLN A 3 -10.31 -8.49 16.64
N LEU A 4 -10.28 -7.28 17.24
CA LEU A 4 -9.05 -6.74 17.82
C LEU A 4 -8.69 -7.41 19.16
N PHE A 5 -9.67 -7.79 19.98
CA PHE A 5 -9.39 -8.26 21.35
C PHE A 5 -8.73 -9.65 21.39
N THR A 6 -9.01 -10.53 20.42
CA THR A 6 -8.33 -11.82 20.29
C THR A 6 -6.87 -11.68 19.84
N HIS A 7 -6.51 -10.61 19.13
CA HIS A 7 -5.12 -10.32 18.76
C HIS A 7 -4.32 -9.68 19.91
N ILE A 8 -4.93 -8.88 20.77
CA ILE A 8 -4.22 -8.17 21.86
C ILE A 8 -3.59 -9.12 22.87
N TYR A 9 -4.26 -10.23 23.22
CA TYR A 9 -3.68 -11.21 24.14
C TYR A 9 -2.58 -12.06 23.50
N GLN A 10 -2.61 -12.29 22.18
CA GLN A 10 -1.50 -12.95 21.47
C GLN A 10 -0.30 -12.02 21.24
N LEU A 11 -0.50 -10.70 21.13
CA LEU A 11 0.57 -9.73 20.89
C LEU A 11 1.50 -9.49 22.10
N LYS A 12 1.05 -9.79 23.33
CA LYS A 12 1.95 -9.85 24.50
C LYS A 12 2.86 -11.08 24.50
N LEU A 13 2.55 -12.09 23.68
CA LEU A 13 3.29 -13.36 23.59
C LEU A 13 4.29 -13.40 22.44
N ILE A 14 4.25 -12.43 21.52
CA ILE A 14 5.39 -12.20 20.62
C ILE A 14 6.47 -11.56 21.49
N PRO A 15 7.59 -12.26 21.76
CA PRO A 15 8.56 -11.73 22.69
C PRO A 15 9.12 -10.41 22.13
N PRO A 16 9.60 -9.50 23.00
CA PRO A 16 10.39 -8.31 22.63
C PRO A 16 11.65 -8.60 21.80
N THR A 17 11.87 -9.84 21.34
CA THR A 17 13.05 -10.29 20.59
C THR A 17 13.05 -9.82 19.14
N GLY A 18 11.90 -9.60 18.51
CA GLY A 18 11.81 -9.19 17.10
C GLY A 18 12.07 -7.70 16.82
N LYS A 19 11.90 -6.81 17.82
CA LYS A 19 12.01 -5.36 17.62
C LYS A 19 13.42 -4.88 17.26
N ASN A 20 14.45 -5.58 17.71
CA ASN A 20 15.85 -5.29 17.41
C ASN A 20 16.37 -6.04 16.18
N LYS A 21 15.48 -6.72 15.45
CA LYS A 21 15.81 -7.62 14.35
C LYS A 21 15.06 -7.27 13.06
N LEU A 22 14.57 -6.03 12.95
CA LEU A 22 14.01 -5.55 11.69
C LEU A 22 15.12 -5.52 10.63
N THR A 23 14.77 -5.91 9.42
CA THR A 23 15.71 -5.93 8.31
C THR A 23 16.17 -4.51 8.00
N GLU A 24 17.48 -4.31 7.92
CA GLU A 24 18.06 -3.00 7.65
C GLU A 24 17.62 -2.48 6.28
N ASN A 25 17.26 -1.21 6.25
CA ASN A 25 16.98 -0.48 5.02
C ASN A 25 18.06 0.60 4.89
N THR A 26 18.82 0.58 3.80
CA THR A 26 19.92 1.54 3.57
C THR A 26 19.43 2.89 3.06
N GLY A 27 18.12 3.02 2.78
CA GLY A 27 17.52 4.24 2.25
C GLY A 27 17.63 4.39 0.73
N VAL A 28 18.46 3.57 0.08
CA VAL A 28 18.77 3.63 -1.35
C VAL A 28 18.48 2.30 -2.03
N LEU A 29 18.15 2.36 -3.32
CA LEU A 29 18.00 1.17 -4.16
C LEU A 29 19.33 0.91 -4.87
N GLN A 30 19.84 -0.32 -4.79
CA GLN A 30 21.02 -0.75 -5.53
C GLN A 30 20.80 -0.62 -7.05
N GLN A 31 21.75 -0.02 -7.77
CA GLN A 31 21.72 0.19 -9.23
C GLN A 31 22.91 -0.46 -9.97
N SER A 32 23.86 -1.05 -9.25
CA SER A 32 24.95 -1.85 -9.80
C SER A 32 25.41 -2.92 -8.80
N THR A 33 26.11 -3.95 -9.26
CA THR A 33 26.64 -5.02 -8.38
C THR A 33 27.77 -4.54 -7.46
N ASP A 34 28.34 -3.37 -7.73
CA ASP A 34 29.40 -2.75 -6.93
C ASP A 34 28.84 -1.86 -5.81
N GLU A 35 27.55 -1.53 -5.85
CA GLU A 35 26.85 -0.79 -4.80
C GLU A 35 26.39 -1.72 -3.67
N PRO A 36 26.33 -1.22 -2.42
CA PRO A 36 25.76 -1.96 -1.30
C PRO A 36 24.31 -2.39 -1.58
N ALA A 37 24.01 -3.65 -1.27
CA ALA A 37 22.65 -4.16 -1.31
C ALA A 37 21.76 -3.45 -0.25
N ASN A 38 20.45 -3.43 -0.49
CA ASN A 38 19.48 -2.97 0.49
C ASN A 38 18.73 -4.20 1.05
N PRO A 39 19.07 -4.67 2.28
CA PRO A 39 18.49 -5.89 2.81
C PRO A 39 16.95 -5.85 2.92
N TYR A 40 16.37 -4.69 3.20
CA TYR A 40 14.92 -4.53 3.28
C TYR A 40 14.23 -4.66 1.92
N PHE A 41 14.87 -4.23 0.83
CA PHE A 41 14.42 -4.55 -0.53
C PHE A 41 14.57 -6.05 -0.83
N ASP A 42 15.76 -6.61 -0.57
CA ASP A 42 16.11 -8.01 -0.87
C ASP A 42 15.24 -9.02 -0.13
N MET A 43 14.75 -8.66 1.07
CA MET A 43 13.77 -9.44 1.81
C MET A 43 12.55 -9.82 0.97
N PHE A 44 12.13 -8.96 0.03
CA PHE A 44 11.00 -9.24 -0.86
C PHE A 44 11.41 -9.86 -2.21
N ALA A 45 12.70 -10.09 -2.42
CA ALA A 45 13.27 -10.41 -3.73
C ALA A 45 14.26 -11.59 -3.69
N GLN A 46 14.13 -12.49 -2.72
CA GLN A 46 14.99 -13.67 -2.58
C GLN A 46 14.20 -14.98 -2.44
N GLU A 47 14.85 -16.11 -2.70
CA GLU A 47 14.24 -17.46 -2.69
C GLU A 47 14.08 -18.04 -1.28
N ASP A 48 15.01 -17.70 -0.38
CA ASP A 48 15.09 -18.25 0.97
C ASP A 48 15.12 -17.12 1.98
N LEU A 49 14.20 -17.18 2.95
CA LEU A 49 14.04 -16.18 4.00
C LEU A 49 14.42 -16.72 5.38
N SER A 50 15.01 -17.93 5.46
CA SER A 50 15.39 -18.55 6.73
C SER A 50 16.46 -17.77 7.50
N SER A 51 17.25 -16.95 6.82
CA SER A 51 18.24 -16.04 7.42
C SER A 51 17.68 -14.64 7.73
N VAL A 52 16.42 -14.35 7.39
CA VAL A 52 15.82 -13.03 7.58
C VAL A 52 15.01 -13.02 8.87
N ASP A 53 15.64 -12.55 9.95
CA ASP A 53 15.05 -12.55 11.29
C ASP A 53 13.69 -11.82 11.41
N GLU A 54 13.42 -10.80 10.56
CA GLU A 54 12.13 -10.09 10.55
C GLU A 54 10.97 -10.98 10.06
N VAL A 55 11.25 -11.99 9.23
CA VAL A 55 10.23 -12.83 8.60
C VAL A 55 9.85 -13.98 9.54
N LEU A 56 8.58 -14.00 9.96
CA LEU A 56 8.05 -15.00 10.90
C LEU A 56 7.43 -16.19 10.18
N LEU A 57 6.84 -15.96 9.00
CA LEU A 57 6.26 -16.99 8.15
C LEU A 57 6.36 -16.57 6.69
N TRP A 58 6.77 -17.49 5.83
CA TRP A 58 6.80 -17.31 4.39
C TRP A 58 6.47 -18.60 3.66
N ARG A 59 6.02 -18.45 2.42
CA ARG A 59 5.85 -19.54 1.46
C ARG A 59 7.08 -19.64 0.58
N LYS A 60 7.71 -20.81 0.59
CA LYS A 60 8.80 -21.15 -0.33
C LYS A 60 8.25 -21.49 -1.72
N TYR A 61 8.85 -20.92 -2.75
CA TYR A 61 8.68 -21.29 -4.15
C TYR A 61 9.99 -21.90 -4.65
N ALA A 62 9.93 -22.70 -5.72
CA ALA A 62 11.12 -23.31 -6.33
C ALA A 62 10.85 -23.63 -7.80
N TYR A 63 11.87 -23.47 -8.64
CA TYR A 63 11.79 -23.57 -10.10
C TYR A 63 11.15 -24.87 -10.63
N ASN A 64 11.26 -25.99 -9.90
CA ASN A 64 10.70 -27.29 -10.29
C ASN A 64 9.55 -27.77 -9.37
N LEU A 65 8.94 -26.88 -8.57
CA LEU A 65 7.88 -27.23 -7.63
C LEU A 65 6.64 -26.34 -7.80
N VAL A 66 6.70 -25.12 -7.27
CA VAL A 66 5.64 -24.12 -7.39
C VAL A 66 6.31 -22.82 -7.82
N GLN A 67 5.74 -22.19 -8.85
CA GLN A 67 6.21 -20.95 -9.46
C GLN A 67 5.08 -19.90 -9.48
N HIS A 68 5.42 -18.66 -9.83
CA HIS A 68 4.51 -17.52 -9.92
C HIS A 68 5.00 -16.49 -10.95
N ASN A 69 4.18 -15.48 -11.27
CA ASN A 69 4.54 -14.45 -12.25
C ASN A 69 4.95 -13.08 -11.66
N VAL A 70 5.05 -12.96 -10.32
CA VAL A 70 5.33 -11.68 -9.65
C VAL A 70 6.62 -11.02 -10.14
N ASN A 71 7.70 -11.78 -10.30
CA ASN A 71 9.00 -11.23 -10.72
C ASN A 71 8.89 -10.55 -12.09
N VAL A 72 8.35 -11.25 -13.09
CA VAL A 72 8.11 -10.72 -14.44
C VAL A 72 7.30 -9.42 -14.37
N CYS A 73 6.14 -9.46 -13.69
CA CYS A 73 5.27 -8.30 -13.54
C CYS A 73 5.98 -7.12 -12.86
N ALA A 74 6.87 -7.38 -11.89
CA ALA A 74 7.65 -6.36 -11.20
C ALA A 74 8.71 -5.68 -12.09
N SER A 75 9.11 -6.26 -13.23
CA SER A 75 9.93 -5.54 -14.24
C SER A 75 9.10 -4.76 -15.27
N TRP A 76 7.77 -4.92 -15.25
CA TRP A 76 6.83 -4.24 -16.15
C TRP A 76 5.92 -3.26 -15.39
N GLY A 77 4.75 -2.93 -15.94
CA GLY A 77 3.68 -2.16 -15.29
C GLY A 77 2.89 -2.95 -14.24
N ASN A 78 3.50 -3.92 -13.55
CA ASN A 78 2.93 -4.62 -12.39
C ASN A 78 1.57 -5.30 -12.63
N ASN A 79 1.37 -5.88 -13.82
CA ASN A 79 0.12 -6.54 -14.17
C ASN A 79 -1.12 -5.63 -14.06
N GLY A 80 -0.96 -4.37 -14.43
CA GLY A 80 -2.04 -3.38 -14.36
C GLY A 80 -2.28 -2.84 -12.96
N VAL A 81 -1.40 -3.12 -11.99
CA VAL A 81 -1.50 -2.63 -10.61
C VAL A 81 -0.58 -1.43 -10.42
N GLY A 82 -1.14 -0.24 -10.29
CA GLY A 82 -0.40 0.99 -10.00
C GLY A 82 -0.77 1.58 -8.63
N VAL A 83 0.17 2.27 -7.98
CA VAL A 83 -0.14 3.06 -6.79
C VAL A 83 -0.83 4.37 -7.20
N THR A 84 -1.78 4.82 -6.40
CA THR A 84 -2.46 6.11 -6.63
C THR A 84 -1.59 7.26 -6.15
N ARG A 85 -1.77 8.43 -6.73
CA ARG A 85 -1.24 9.71 -6.23
C ARG A 85 -1.51 9.89 -4.75
N SER A 86 -2.73 9.57 -4.34
CA SER A 86 -3.14 9.68 -2.94
C SER A 86 -2.29 8.81 -2.01
N PHE A 87 -1.88 7.61 -2.45
CA PHE A 87 -1.00 6.75 -1.67
C PHE A 87 0.44 7.29 -1.66
N VAL A 88 0.95 7.72 -2.81
CA VAL A 88 2.27 8.37 -2.93
C VAL A 88 2.38 9.58 -1.98
N ASN A 89 1.31 10.36 -1.85
CA ASN A 89 1.26 11.52 -0.96
C ASN A 89 1.09 11.19 0.53
N ASN A 90 0.79 9.94 0.91
CA ASN A 90 0.74 9.53 2.32
C ASN A 90 2.09 9.21 2.92
N PHE A 91 3.09 8.90 2.08
CA PHE A 91 4.46 8.84 2.54
C PHE A 91 4.89 10.24 2.97
N LEU A 92 5.56 10.34 4.11
CA LEU A 92 6.00 11.63 4.62
C LEU A 92 7.24 12.11 3.85
N MET A 93 7.60 13.35 4.11
CA MET A 93 8.97 13.80 3.89
C MET A 93 9.92 13.08 4.86
N ALA A 94 11.22 13.06 4.56
CA ALA A 94 12.23 12.42 5.40
C ALA A 94 12.33 13.08 6.79
N ASP A 95 12.03 14.37 6.90
CA ASP A 95 11.89 15.06 8.19
C ASP A 95 10.60 14.70 8.96
N GLY A 96 9.78 13.78 8.47
CA GLY A 96 8.55 13.34 9.15
C GLY A 96 7.38 14.31 9.03
N THR A 97 7.45 15.33 8.18
CA THR A 97 6.31 16.22 7.93
C THR A 97 5.44 15.73 6.77
N PRO A 98 4.12 16.03 6.78
CA PRO A 98 3.27 15.80 5.61
C PRO A 98 3.72 16.64 4.41
N VAL A 99 3.65 16.09 3.19
CA VAL A 99 4.14 16.73 1.95
C VAL A 99 3.59 18.16 1.76
N TYR A 100 2.32 18.40 2.06
CA TYR A 100 1.67 19.72 1.89
C TYR A 100 2.15 20.80 2.87
N THR A 101 3.07 20.49 3.76
CA THR A 101 3.76 21.48 4.60
C THR A 101 4.95 22.10 3.86
N HIS A 102 5.39 21.47 2.77
CA HIS A 102 6.49 21.88 1.89
C HIS A 102 5.98 22.38 0.54
N GLY A 103 5.15 23.43 0.59
CA GLY A 103 4.54 24.03 -0.59
C GLY A 103 3.36 23.23 -1.16
N ASN A 104 3.04 23.51 -2.42
CA ASN A 104 1.98 22.80 -3.14
C ASN A 104 2.52 21.49 -3.75
N TYR A 105 1.63 20.55 -4.11
CA TYR A 105 2.07 19.25 -4.65
C TYR A 105 2.85 19.35 -5.98
N THR A 106 2.56 20.37 -6.79
CA THR A 106 3.10 20.54 -8.14
C THR A 106 4.52 21.10 -8.13
N ASP A 107 4.75 22.14 -7.35
CA ASP A 107 6.02 22.89 -7.33
C ASP A 107 6.88 22.61 -6.10
N GLY A 108 6.26 22.17 -5.00
CA GLY A 108 6.92 22.07 -3.70
C GLY A 108 7.41 23.42 -3.18
N ASP A 109 8.46 23.38 -2.35
CA ASP A 109 9.16 24.56 -1.79
C ASP A 109 10.69 24.45 -1.90
N GLY A 110 11.19 23.43 -2.60
CA GLY A 110 12.62 23.11 -2.72
C GLY A 110 13.10 22.06 -1.70
N TYR A 111 12.34 21.77 -0.65
CA TYR A 111 12.55 20.56 0.16
C TYR A 111 11.72 19.40 -0.39
N TYR A 112 10.41 19.61 -0.57
CA TYR A 112 9.68 18.80 -1.54
C TYR A 112 9.95 19.36 -2.94
N MET A 113 10.32 18.47 -3.87
CA MET A 113 10.69 18.87 -5.24
C MET A 113 9.49 18.99 -6.19
N GLY A 114 8.29 18.65 -5.73
CA GLY A 114 7.06 18.66 -6.53
C GLY A 114 6.77 17.32 -7.21
N ASP A 115 5.73 17.30 -8.06
CA ASP A 115 5.26 16.10 -8.75
C ASP A 115 5.35 16.18 -10.29
N LYS A 116 6.09 17.15 -10.83
CA LYS A 116 6.32 17.32 -12.28
C LYS A 116 7.16 16.21 -12.91
N THR A 117 7.94 15.48 -12.11
CA THR A 117 8.64 14.26 -12.55
C THR A 117 8.51 13.17 -11.50
N ILE A 118 8.60 11.90 -11.91
CA ILE A 118 8.64 10.78 -10.96
C ILE A 118 9.90 10.85 -10.06
N HIS A 119 10.99 11.40 -10.58
CA HIS A 119 12.21 11.64 -9.81
C HIS A 119 11.97 12.58 -8.62
N ASP A 120 11.36 13.74 -8.89
CA ASP A 120 11.08 14.77 -7.88
C ASP A 120 10.15 14.26 -6.77
N VAL A 121 9.15 13.46 -7.14
CA VAL A 121 8.23 12.82 -6.20
C VAL A 121 8.95 12.01 -5.14
N ARG A 122 10.13 11.44 -5.45
CA ARG A 122 10.91 10.57 -4.58
C ARG A 122 11.94 11.31 -3.73
N GLN A 123 12.24 12.58 -4.02
CA GLN A 123 13.29 13.31 -3.32
C GLN A 123 12.88 13.73 -1.90
N ASN A 124 13.80 13.57 -0.95
CA ASN A 124 13.58 13.89 0.47
C ASN A 124 12.34 13.23 1.08
N ARG A 125 12.01 12.00 0.66
CA ARG A 125 10.83 11.26 1.13
C ARG A 125 11.20 10.10 2.05
N ASP A 126 10.17 9.57 2.71
CA ASP A 126 10.20 8.24 3.32
C ASP A 126 10.85 7.21 2.38
N SER A 127 11.93 6.60 2.84
CA SER A 127 12.75 5.72 1.98
C SER A 127 12.00 4.47 1.50
N ARG A 128 10.89 4.06 2.14
CA ARG A 128 10.02 2.98 1.63
C ARG A 128 9.41 3.34 0.28
N LEU A 129 9.03 4.61 0.09
CA LEU A 129 8.59 5.11 -1.22
C LEU A 129 9.76 5.09 -2.21
N VAL A 130 10.92 5.61 -1.79
CA VAL A 130 12.10 5.74 -2.64
C VAL A 130 12.53 4.40 -3.21
N ILE A 131 12.65 3.35 -2.39
CA ILE A 131 13.13 2.06 -2.86
C ILE A 131 12.08 1.30 -3.68
N PHE A 132 10.78 1.47 -3.44
CA PHE A 132 9.75 0.65 -4.11
C PHE A 132 9.03 1.35 -5.25
N LEU A 133 8.97 2.68 -5.31
CA LEU A 133 8.41 3.40 -6.45
C LEU A 133 9.42 3.40 -7.61
N LYS A 134 8.95 2.98 -8.78
CA LYS A 134 9.75 2.93 -10.00
C LYS A 134 10.02 4.32 -10.56
N GLU A 135 11.24 4.53 -11.05
CA GLU A 135 11.64 5.71 -11.84
C GLU A 135 12.24 5.22 -13.16
N PRO A 136 11.89 5.84 -14.30
CA PRO A 136 12.50 5.53 -15.60
C PRO A 136 14.03 5.63 -15.55
N GLY A 137 14.71 4.74 -16.27
CA GLY A 137 16.17 4.65 -16.32
C GLY A 137 16.80 3.82 -15.19
N GLN A 138 16.03 3.44 -14.17
CA GLN A 138 16.56 2.56 -13.12
C GLN A 138 16.72 1.13 -13.62
N HIS A 139 17.81 0.46 -13.22
CA HIS A 139 18.04 -0.94 -13.57
C HIS A 139 17.10 -1.85 -12.76
N ASN A 140 16.33 -2.68 -13.48
CA ASN A 140 15.55 -3.77 -12.90
C ASN A 140 16.41 -5.04 -12.76
N ILE A 141 17.43 -5.21 -13.60
CA ILE A 141 18.33 -6.37 -13.62
C ILE A 141 19.79 -5.90 -13.48
N LEU A 142 20.50 -6.42 -12.48
CA LEU A 142 21.93 -6.18 -12.27
C LEU A 142 22.79 -7.39 -12.65
N ILE A 143 22.21 -8.61 -12.55
CA ILE A 143 22.89 -9.86 -12.88
C ILE A 143 22.17 -10.49 -14.08
N LYS A 144 22.77 -10.34 -15.25
CA LYS A 144 22.25 -10.90 -16.51
C LYS A 144 22.37 -12.42 -16.51
N ASP A 145 21.39 -13.07 -17.10
CA ASP A 145 21.34 -14.52 -17.27
C ASP A 145 20.72 -14.84 -18.63
N VAL A 146 21.07 -15.99 -19.20
CA VAL A 146 20.46 -16.48 -20.44
C VAL A 146 19.02 -16.99 -20.21
N ILE A 147 18.70 -17.35 -18.96
CA ILE A 147 17.36 -17.67 -18.47
C ILE A 147 16.65 -16.38 -18.07
N GLY A 148 15.33 -16.31 -18.28
CA GLY A 148 14.54 -15.13 -17.93
C GLY A 148 14.48 -14.11 -19.06
N GLU A 149 14.17 -14.61 -20.24
CA GLU A 149 14.01 -13.90 -21.51
C GLU A 149 12.91 -12.83 -21.50
N THR A 150 12.04 -12.83 -20.48
CA THR A 150 10.89 -11.93 -20.36
C THR A 150 11.23 -10.68 -19.54
N ALA A 151 12.43 -10.61 -18.93
CA ALA A 151 12.87 -9.47 -18.14
C ALA A 151 12.90 -8.18 -18.97
N ASN A 152 12.34 -7.11 -18.41
CA ASN A 152 12.70 -5.78 -18.84
C ASN A 152 13.91 -5.31 -18.03
N ILE A 153 15.06 -5.13 -18.69
CA ILE A 153 16.36 -4.91 -18.04
C ILE A 153 16.41 -3.55 -17.31
N GLU A 154 15.82 -2.54 -17.92
CA GLU A 154 15.81 -1.16 -17.46
C GLU A 154 14.38 -0.62 -17.46
N GLU A 155 14.03 0.17 -16.45
CA GLU A 155 12.71 0.74 -16.33
C GLU A 155 12.45 1.74 -17.44
N THR A 156 11.41 1.52 -18.25
CA THR A 156 11.05 2.43 -19.34
C THR A 156 10.22 3.61 -18.81
N TYR A 157 9.95 4.59 -19.68
CA TYR A 157 8.83 5.49 -19.40
C TYR A 157 7.52 4.68 -19.22
N PRO A 158 6.61 5.11 -18.33
CA PRO A 158 5.38 4.36 -18.05
C PRO A 158 4.54 4.17 -19.31
N LEU A 159 4.26 2.92 -19.68
CA LEU A 159 3.44 2.61 -20.86
C LEU A 159 1.95 2.79 -20.53
N ILE A 160 1.45 4.03 -20.59
CA ILE A 160 0.08 4.38 -20.16
C ILE A 160 -0.98 4.19 -21.26
N THR A 161 -0.58 4.20 -22.54
CA THR A 161 -1.50 4.17 -23.70
C THR A 161 -1.74 2.76 -24.25
N ILE A 162 -0.88 1.79 -23.92
CA ILE A 162 -0.97 0.43 -24.45
C ILE A 162 -2.20 -0.33 -23.93
N THR A 163 -2.63 -1.33 -24.70
CA THR A 163 -3.78 -2.18 -24.38
C THR A 163 -3.40 -3.45 -23.62
N ASP A 164 -2.12 -3.84 -23.62
CA ASP A 164 -1.62 -4.98 -22.86
C ASP A 164 -1.70 -4.69 -21.36
N GLY A 165 -2.71 -5.26 -20.70
CA GLY A 165 -2.96 -5.06 -19.28
C GLY A 165 -1.81 -5.53 -18.37
N ALA A 166 -0.99 -6.48 -18.80
CA ALA A 166 0.12 -6.97 -17.99
C ALA A 166 1.26 -5.93 -17.90
N ARG A 167 1.46 -5.20 -19.00
CA ARG A 167 2.54 -4.21 -19.16
C ARG A 167 2.10 -2.77 -18.91
N ARG A 168 0.81 -2.49 -18.93
CA ARG A 168 0.26 -1.14 -18.80
C ARG A 168 0.50 -0.54 -17.42
N TYR A 169 0.96 0.70 -17.39
CA TYR A 169 1.17 1.49 -16.17
C TYR A 169 -0.11 2.28 -15.87
N VAL A 170 -1.07 1.66 -15.20
CA VAL A 170 -2.47 2.14 -15.16
C VAL A 170 -2.61 3.52 -14.51
N THR A 171 -1.78 3.83 -13.52
CA THR A 171 -1.72 5.16 -12.86
C THR A 171 -0.51 5.98 -13.28
N GLY A 172 0.32 5.50 -14.22
CA GLY A 172 1.64 6.09 -14.52
C GLY A 172 2.70 5.84 -13.43
N TYR A 173 2.29 5.47 -12.21
CA TYR A 173 3.17 4.95 -11.17
C TYR A 173 3.18 3.41 -11.18
N ALA A 174 4.34 2.82 -10.90
CA ALA A 174 4.53 1.38 -10.77
C ALA A 174 5.47 1.06 -9.61
N ILE A 175 5.45 -0.19 -9.12
CA ILE A 175 6.22 -0.62 -7.96
C ILE A 175 7.19 -1.75 -8.31
N ARG A 176 8.30 -1.87 -7.60
CA ARG A 176 9.29 -2.93 -7.86
C ARG A 176 9.37 -4.03 -6.79
N LYS A 177 8.51 -3.98 -5.78
CA LYS A 177 8.50 -4.98 -4.70
C LYS A 177 8.24 -6.37 -5.29
N GLY A 178 9.12 -7.33 -5.00
CA GLY A 178 9.10 -8.65 -5.64
C GLY A 178 9.94 -8.79 -6.92
N GLY A 179 10.67 -7.75 -7.32
CA GLY A 179 11.54 -7.74 -8.51
C GLY A 179 13.02 -7.99 -8.17
N PRO A 180 13.52 -9.24 -8.14
CA PRO A 180 14.94 -9.54 -7.91
C PRO A 180 15.85 -8.99 -9.01
N PHE A 181 17.09 -8.64 -8.67
CA PHE A 181 18.06 -8.14 -9.66
C PHE A 181 18.65 -9.21 -10.58
N HIS A 182 18.45 -10.48 -10.30
CA HIS A 182 18.97 -11.57 -11.12
C HIS A 182 17.96 -12.00 -12.18
N GLN A 183 18.39 -12.01 -13.43
CA GLN A 183 17.51 -12.27 -14.57
C GLN A 183 16.84 -13.66 -14.58
N LYS A 184 17.46 -14.68 -13.96
CA LYS A 184 16.94 -16.06 -13.94
C LYS A 184 15.49 -16.23 -13.45
N TYR A 185 14.96 -15.27 -12.68
CA TYR A 185 13.60 -15.30 -12.16
C TYR A 185 12.52 -14.83 -13.15
N TYR A 186 12.92 -14.30 -14.31
CA TYR A 186 12.05 -13.57 -15.21
C TYR A 186 11.65 -14.37 -16.45
N SER A 187 11.48 -15.69 -16.32
CA SER A 187 10.80 -16.47 -17.36
C SER A 187 9.29 -16.43 -17.08
N ASN A 188 8.49 -16.30 -18.15
CA ASN A 188 7.05 -16.11 -18.01
C ASN A 188 6.38 -17.23 -17.19
N SER A 189 5.61 -16.86 -16.15
CA SER A 189 4.98 -17.75 -15.17
C SER A 189 5.93 -18.67 -14.40
N LYS A 190 7.24 -18.44 -14.46
CA LYS A 190 8.27 -19.31 -13.91
C LYS A 190 9.07 -18.69 -12.77
N GLY A 191 8.71 -17.52 -12.28
CA GLY A 191 9.31 -16.88 -11.11
C GLY A 191 9.12 -17.70 -9.84
N TYR A 192 10.04 -17.59 -8.89
CA TYR A 192 10.11 -18.50 -7.74
C TYR A 192 10.77 -17.91 -6.50
N THR A 193 10.72 -16.59 -6.36
CA THR A 193 11.08 -15.92 -5.10
C THR A 193 10.09 -16.28 -3.99
N ALA A 194 10.51 -16.18 -2.73
CA ALA A 194 9.63 -16.42 -1.59
C ALA A 194 8.51 -15.38 -1.49
N SER A 195 7.39 -15.77 -0.88
CA SER A 195 6.29 -14.85 -0.54
C SER A 195 6.14 -14.78 0.98
N ILE A 196 6.28 -13.59 1.54
CA ILE A 196 6.14 -13.36 2.98
C ILE A 196 4.67 -13.39 3.37
N ALA A 197 4.35 -14.06 4.48
CA ALA A 197 3.02 -14.10 5.06
C ALA A 197 2.93 -13.28 6.36
N TYR A 198 3.94 -13.39 7.25
CA TYR A 198 3.99 -12.62 8.50
C TYR A 198 5.38 -12.04 8.75
N ARG A 199 5.43 -10.79 9.21
CA ARG A 199 6.66 -10.07 9.60
C ARG A 199 6.54 -9.51 11.02
N ALA A 200 7.68 -9.40 11.71
CA ALA A 200 7.74 -8.78 13.03
C ALA A 200 7.17 -7.35 13.04
N THR A 201 7.37 -6.57 11.97
CA THR A 201 6.82 -5.20 11.86
C THR A 201 5.29 -5.16 11.95
N GLU A 202 4.59 -6.20 11.52
CA GLU A 202 3.13 -6.29 11.68
C GLU A 202 2.71 -6.39 13.15
N ALA A 203 3.43 -7.15 13.95
CA ALA A 203 3.19 -7.22 15.39
C ALA A 203 3.40 -5.86 16.08
N LEU A 204 4.46 -5.13 15.69
CA LEU A 204 4.76 -3.81 16.24
C LEU A 204 3.62 -2.81 15.94
N LEU A 205 3.18 -2.75 14.68
CA LEU A 205 2.09 -1.87 14.25
C LEU A 205 0.74 -2.27 14.87
N ASN A 206 0.45 -3.57 14.98
CA ASN A 206 -0.75 -4.07 15.65
C ASN A 206 -0.75 -3.66 17.13
N TYR A 207 0.39 -3.73 17.82
CA TYR A 207 0.51 -3.28 19.20
C TYR A 207 0.30 -1.77 19.32
N MET A 208 0.89 -0.97 18.43
CA MET A 208 0.72 0.50 18.43
C MET A 208 -0.75 0.89 18.32
N GLU A 209 -1.46 0.32 17.35
CA GLU A 209 -2.89 0.58 17.14
C GLU A 209 -3.72 0.11 18.34
N ALA A 210 -3.46 -1.10 18.85
CA ALA A 210 -4.18 -1.63 20.01
C ALA A 210 -3.95 -0.84 21.30
N SER A 211 -2.72 -0.38 21.55
CA SER A 211 -2.38 0.44 22.72
C SER A 211 -3.16 1.74 22.69
N TYR A 212 -3.19 2.42 21.53
CA TYR A 212 -3.94 3.67 21.37
C TYR A 212 -5.45 3.47 21.46
N GLU A 213 -6.03 2.50 20.74
CA GLU A 213 -7.47 2.22 20.76
C GLU A 213 -7.98 1.82 22.15
N ARG A 214 -7.14 1.15 22.96
CA ARG A 214 -7.50 0.75 24.33
C ARG A 214 -7.46 1.91 25.31
N ASN A 215 -6.44 2.76 25.23
CA ASN A 215 -6.11 3.72 26.29
C ASN A 215 -6.41 5.18 25.91
N GLY A 216 -6.61 5.47 24.61
CA GLY A 216 -6.62 6.83 24.07
C GLY A 216 -5.25 7.51 24.03
N THR A 217 -4.19 6.79 24.41
CA THR A 217 -2.80 7.28 24.48
C THR A 217 -1.82 6.16 24.15
N LEU A 218 -0.63 6.51 23.66
CA LEU A 218 0.45 5.56 23.45
C LEU A 218 1.22 5.32 24.74
N ASP A 219 1.45 4.06 25.10
CA ASP A 219 2.41 3.72 26.14
C ASP A 219 3.87 3.81 25.64
N GLY A 220 4.82 3.58 26.56
CA GLY A 220 6.25 3.63 26.23
C GLY A 220 6.68 2.60 25.18
N THR A 221 6.05 1.43 25.14
CA THR A 221 6.36 0.36 24.18
C THR A 221 5.86 0.72 22.79
N ALA A 222 4.63 1.22 22.66
CA ALA A 222 4.09 1.67 21.39
C ALA A 222 4.89 2.87 20.83
N THR A 223 5.32 3.78 21.71
CA THR A 223 6.20 4.90 21.36
C THR A 223 7.56 4.41 20.85
N GLU A 224 8.17 3.43 21.51
CA GLU A 224 9.43 2.81 21.08
C GLU A 224 9.29 2.15 19.70
N TYR A 225 8.22 1.39 19.48
CA TYR A 225 7.97 0.69 18.22
C TYR A 225 7.80 1.66 17.05
N TRP A 226 7.09 2.77 17.25
CA TRP A 226 6.96 3.80 16.23
C TRP A 226 8.34 4.35 15.83
N LYS A 227 9.19 4.67 16.81
CA LYS A 227 10.55 5.17 16.57
C LYS A 227 11.42 4.17 15.83
N ILE A 228 11.37 2.88 16.18
CA ILE A 228 12.11 1.81 15.49
C ILE A 228 11.72 1.75 14.01
N ILE A 229 10.41 1.77 13.70
CA ILE A 229 9.90 1.73 12.32
C ILE A 229 10.34 2.97 11.54
N ARG A 230 10.23 4.15 12.15
CA ARG A 230 10.67 5.44 11.58
C ARG A 230 12.15 5.47 11.25
N ARG A 231 12.99 5.06 12.21
CA ARG A 231 14.45 4.98 12.06
C ARG A 231 14.84 4.09 10.88
N ARG A 232 14.27 2.89 10.79
CA ARG A 232 14.52 1.99 9.65
C ARG A 232 14.05 2.61 8.33
N SER A 233 12.96 3.36 8.33
CA SER A 233 12.44 4.02 7.12
C SER A 233 13.11 5.35 6.79
N HIS A 234 14.17 5.77 7.51
CA HIS A 234 14.84 7.06 7.33
C HIS A 234 13.86 8.25 7.37
N VAL A 235 12.88 8.16 8.27
CA VAL A 235 11.97 9.25 8.58
C VAL A 235 12.22 9.68 10.02
N ASP A 236 12.16 11.00 10.28
CA ASP A 236 12.31 11.55 11.64
C ASP A 236 11.46 10.78 12.67
N GLU A 237 12.12 10.39 13.77
CA GLU A 237 11.53 9.62 14.86
C GLU A 237 10.54 10.43 15.69
N ASP A 238 10.55 11.76 15.60
CA ASP A 238 9.58 12.63 16.27
C ASP A 238 8.21 12.63 15.56
N PHE A 239 7.46 11.55 15.79
CA PHE A 239 6.09 11.44 15.30
C PHE A 239 5.12 12.47 15.94
N GLN A 240 5.47 13.12 17.06
CA GLN A 240 4.63 14.19 17.62
C GLN A 240 4.63 15.40 16.71
N LYS A 241 5.77 15.72 16.09
CA LYS A 241 5.87 16.74 15.03
C LYS A 241 4.94 16.40 13.86
N THR A 242 4.93 15.14 13.40
CA THR A 242 3.99 14.69 12.35
C THR A 242 2.54 14.91 12.76
N ILE A 243 2.16 14.48 13.97
CA ILE A 243 0.79 14.59 14.47
C ILE A 243 0.37 16.06 14.56
N ALA A 244 1.23 16.93 15.10
CA ALA A 244 0.95 18.36 15.26
C ALA A 244 0.73 19.08 13.93
N LEU A 245 1.41 18.65 12.86
CA LEU A 245 1.30 19.22 11.51
C LEU A 245 0.28 18.51 10.61
N THR A 246 -0.39 17.47 11.11
CA THR A 246 -1.38 16.72 10.33
C THR A 246 -2.70 17.49 10.25
N ASP A 247 -3.07 17.91 9.04
CA ASP A 247 -4.37 18.48 8.72
C ASP A 247 -5.32 17.37 8.26
N MET A 248 -6.18 16.89 9.16
CA MET A 248 -7.15 15.83 8.86
C MET A 248 -8.10 16.17 7.71
N GLY A 249 -8.37 17.45 7.44
CA GLY A 249 -9.18 17.87 6.29
C GLY A 249 -8.47 17.64 4.95
N LYS A 250 -7.13 17.73 4.92
CA LYS A 250 -6.32 17.34 3.76
C LYS A 250 -6.18 15.82 3.66
N GLU A 251 -5.94 15.13 4.77
CA GLU A 251 -5.82 13.67 4.78
C GLU A 251 -7.09 12.98 4.31
N ALA A 252 -8.25 13.48 4.75
CA ALA A 252 -9.57 12.97 4.39
C ALA A 252 -9.85 12.93 2.88
N LYS A 253 -9.20 13.80 2.09
CA LYS A 253 -9.34 13.84 0.63
C LYS A 253 -8.57 12.72 -0.07
N ASN A 254 -7.50 12.24 0.58
CA ASN A 254 -6.52 11.33 -0.03
C ASN A 254 -6.52 9.93 0.60
N ASP A 255 -7.01 9.78 1.83
CA ASP A 255 -6.90 8.54 2.58
C ASP A 255 -8.22 8.14 3.24
N TRP A 256 -8.81 7.05 2.74
CA TRP A 256 -10.00 6.45 3.32
C TRP A 256 -9.80 6.05 4.80
N GLY A 257 -8.57 5.67 5.17
CA GLY A 257 -8.17 5.34 6.54
C GLY A 257 -8.29 6.50 7.54
N ALA A 258 -8.52 7.73 7.08
CA ALA A 258 -8.89 8.88 7.92
C ALA A 258 -10.30 8.76 8.53
N TYR A 259 -11.10 7.80 8.09
CA TYR A 259 -12.47 7.61 8.54
C TYR A 259 -12.68 6.34 9.37
N SER A 260 -13.66 6.39 10.26
CA SER A 260 -14.26 5.24 10.94
C SER A 260 -15.76 5.46 11.09
N GLY A 261 -16.58 4.61 10.48
CA GLY A 261 -18.04 4.72 10.49
C GLY A 261 -18.55 6.05 9.93
N GLY A 262 -17.91 6.55 8.87
CA GLY A 262 -18.26 7.82 8.22
C GLY A 262 -17.80 9.08 8.96
N LYS A 263 -17.06 8.95 10.07
CA LYS A 263 -16.52 10.07 10.85
C LYS A 263 -15.01 10.15 10.74
N LEU A 264 -14.47 11.36 10.75
CA LEU A 264 -13.03 11.56 10.87
C LEU A 264 -12.53 11.10 12.24
N ILE A 265 -11.40 10.42 12.22
CA ILE A 265 -10.64 10.06 13.43
C ILE A 265 -9.66 11.17 13.81
N ASP A 266 -9.07 11.07 15.00
CA ASP A 266 -8.04 12.02 15.43
C ASP A 266 -6.71 11.80 14.68
N ALA A 267 -5.86 12.83 14.70
CA ALA A 267 -4.58 12.84 13.99
C ALA A 267 -3.59 11.76 14.48
N THR A 268 -3.64 11.36 15.76
CA THR A 268 -2.76 10.32 16.31
C THR A 268 -3.13 8.96 15.73
N LEU A 269 -4.40 8.58 15.82
CA LEU A 269 -4.87 7.31 15.26
C LEU A 269 -4.65 7.26 13.74
N TYR A 270 -4.93 8.36 13.04
CA TYR A 270 -4.68 8.44 11.61
C TYR A 270 -3.20 8.20 11.26
N ASN A 271 -2.27 8.79 12.01
CA ASN A 271 -0.85 8.59 11.78
C ASN A 271 -0.37 7.16 12.07
N ILE A 272 -0.99 6.44 13.02
CA ILE A 272 -0.75 4.99 13.21
C ILE A 272 -1.22 4.20 11.99
N ARG A 273 -2.42 4.53 11.47
CA ARG A 273 -2.97 3.89 10.26
C ARG A 273 -2.15 4.22 9.01
N ARG A 274 -1.60 5.43 8.91
CA ARG A 274 -0.66 5.86 7.87
C ARG A 274 0.62 5.05 7.91
N GLU A 275 1.21 4.85 9.07
CA GLU A 275 2.40 4.00 9.21
C GLU A 275 2.15 2.59 8.70
N ARG A 276 1.01 2.02 9.10
CA ARG A 276 0.59 0.70 8.62
C ARG A 276 0.42 0.67 7.10
N ARG A 277 -0.21 1.69 6.51
CA ARG A 277 -0.41 1.80 5.06
C ARG A 277 0.92 1.86 4.29
N CYS A 278 1.86 2.66 4.78
CA CYS A 278 3.16 2.86 4.13
C CYS A 278 4.05 1.62 4.26
N GLU A 279 4.05 0.98 5.43
CA GLU A 279 4.83 -0.23 5.69
C GLU A 279 4.40 -1.43 4.85
N PHE A 280 3.09 -1.57 4.64
CA PHE A 280 2.50 -2.71 3.93
C PHE A 280 2.16 -2.38 2.48
N MET A 281 2.92 -1.48 1.86
CA MET A 281 2.86 -1.25 0.41
C MET A 281 2.96 -2.61 -0.32
N ALA A 282 1.89 -2.95 -1.05
CA ALA A 282 1.75 -4.16 -1.86
C ALA A 282 1.76 -5.50 -1.09
N ASP A 283 1.51 -5.52 0.23
CA ASP A 283 1.45 -6.75 1.03
C ASP A 283 0.02 -7.34 1.13
N GLY A 284 -0.94 -6.81 0.36
CA GLY A 284 -2.31 -7.34 0.30
C GLY A 284 -3.21 -7.04 1.52
N LEU A 285 -2.72 -6.25 2.50
CA LEU A 285 -3.45 -6.00 3.75
C LEU A 285 -4.45 -4.84 3.70
N ARG A 286 -4.31 -3.93 2.73
CA ARG A 286 -5.02 -2.64 2.75
C ARG A 286 -6.54 -2.77 2.72
N TYR A 287 -7.09 -3.71 1.94
CA TYR A 287 -8.53 -3.94 1.91
C TYR A 287 -9.07 -4.42 3.26
N MET A 288 -8.36 -5.36 3.89
CA MET A 288 -8.70 -5.86 5.23
C MET A 288 -8.64 -4.76 6.29
N ASP A 289 -7.62 -3.90 6.21
CA ASP A 289 -7.48 -2.73 7.08
C ASP A 289 -8.64 -1.76 6.93
N LEU A 290 -9.00 -1.41 5.70
CA LEU A 290 -10.17 -0.57 5.46
C LEU A 290 -11.40 -1.22 6.09
N CYS A 291 -11.72 -2.46 5.71
CA CYS A 291 -12.85 -3.25 6.25
C CYS A 291 -12.93 -3.21 7.78
N ARG A 292 -11.87 -3.57 8.51
CA ARG A 292 -11.91 -3.59 9.99
C ARG A 292 -12.05 -2.20 10.61
N TRP A 293 -11.65 -1.14 9.90
CA TRP A 293 -11.73 0.25 10.34
C TRP A 293 -13.06 0.95 10.04
N ARG A 294 -13.95 0.39 9.21
CA ARG A 294 -15.15 1.12 8.74
C ARG A 294 -14.81 2.45 8.04
N ALA A 295 -13.74 2.42 7.25
CA ALA A 295 -13.13 3.51 6.53
C ALA A 295 -13.73 3.81 5.14
N MET A 296 -14.84 3.19 4.73
CA MET A 296 -15.43 3.40 3.38
C MET A 296 -16.86 3.96 3.38
N ASP A 297 -17.51 4.11 4.53
CA ASP A 297 -18.91 4.57 4.64
C ASP A 297 -19.12 5.95 3.94
N GLN A 298 -18.13 6.85 4.00
CA GLN A 298 -18.16 8.16 3.34
C GLN A 298 -18.25 8.08 1.81
N LEU A 299 -17.83 6.98 1.20
CA LEU A 299 -17.83 6.79 -0.26
C LEU A 299 -19.23 6.56 -0.84
N ILE A 300 -20.24 6.37 0.02
CA ILE A 300 -21.65 6.30 -0.39
C ILE A 300 -22.09 7.66 -0.92
N GLU A 301 -21.78 8.73 -0.20
CA GLU A 301 -22.16 10.11 -0.54
C GLU A 301 -21.08 10.83 -1.35
N HIS A 302 -19.82 10.41 -1.20
CA HIS A 302 -18.66 11.06 -1.83
C HIS A 302 -17.82 10.04 -2.62
N PRO A 303 -18.18 9.73 -3.87
CA PRO A 303 -17.43 8.80 -4.70
C PRO A 303 -15.95 9.20 -4.84
N TYR A 304 -15.07 8.21 -4.76
CA TYR A 304 -13.63 8.43 -4.88
C TYR A 304 -13.15 8.31 -6.34
N ILE A 305 -12.50 9.34 -6.86
CA ILE A 305 -11.89 9.33 -8.20
C ILE A 305 -10.38 9.11 -8.03
N PRO A 306 -9.82 7.97 -8.50
CA PRO A 306 -8.40 7.70 -8.38
C PRO A 306 -7.61 8.58 -9.35
N GLU A 307 -6.53 9.15 -8.85
CA GLU A 307 -5.53 9.86 -9.64
C GLU A 307 -4.19 9.11 -9.62
N GLY A 308 -3.47 9.19 -10.73
CA GLY A 308 -2.11 8.73 -10.93
C GLY A 308 -1.11 9.88 -10.99
N PHE A 309 0.00 9.69 -11.70
CA PHE A 309 1.04 10.71 -11.87
C PHE A 309 0.55 11.99 -12.56
N HIS A 310 1.32 13.07 -12.41
CA HIS A 310 1.04 14.36 -13.01
C HIS A 310 1.40 14.35 -14.50
N LEU A 311 0.42 14.04 -15.36
CA LEU A 311 0.66 13.84 -16.79
C LEU A 311 0.73 15.17 -17.54
N TRP A 312 -0.27 16.03 -17.37
CA TRP A 312 -0.46 17.21 -18.20
C TRP A 312 0.38 18.38 -17.69
N ASN A 313 0.86 19.24 -18.58
CA ASN A 313 1.64 20.43 -18.22
C ASN A 313 2.95 20.11 -17.47
N THR A 314 3.47 18.90 -17.62
CA THR A 314 4.76 18.45 -17.06
C THR A 314 5.69 17.93 -18.16
N PRO A 315 7.00 17.81 -17.90
CA PRO A 315 7.93 17.14 -18.82
C PRO A 315 7.51 15.71 -19.19
N MET A 316 6.74 15.03 -18.33
CA MET A 316 6.29 13.65 -18.57
C MET A 316 5.32 13.53 -19.73
N GLN A 317 4.59 14.60 -20.06
CA GLN A 317 3.71 14.63 -21.24
C GLN A 317 4.49 14.37 -22.54
N ALA A 318 5.73 14.85 -22.62
CA ALA A 318 6.58 14.72 -23.80
C ALA A 318 7.09 13.29 -24.05
N TRP A 319 6.88 12.35 -23.11
CA TRP A 319 7.19 10.93 -23.31
C TRP A 319 6.27 10.26 -24.32
N TYR A 320 5.14 10.89 -24.65
CA TYR A 320 4.07 10.30 -25.44
C TYR A 320 3.78 11.13 -26.69
N THR A 321 3.68 10.45 -27.84
CA THR A 321 3.32 11.07 -29.13
C THR A 321 1.92 10.69 -29.58
N ASP A 322 1.26 9.80 -28.86
CA ASP A 322 0.02 9.11 -29.20
C ASP A 322 -1.12 9.37 -28.21
N LEU A 323 -1.04 10.41 -27.38
CA LEU A 323 -2.10 10.73 -26.42
C LEU A 323 -3.40 11.12 -27.13
N LEU A 324 -4.46 10.37 -26.88
CA LEU A 324 -5.82 10.64 -27.35
C LEU A 324 -6.77 10.79 -26.15
N TYR A 325 -7.39 11.95 -26.04
CA TYR A 325 -8.15 12.40 -24.87
C TYR A 325 -9.41 13.20 -25.23
N ASP A 326 -9.95 12.96 -26.43
CA ASP A 326 -11.12 13.62 -26.98
C ASP A 326 -12.46 13.16 -26.36
N GLY A 327 -12.42 12.20 -25.44
CA GLY A 327 -13.59 11.60 -24.79
C GLY A 327 -14.29 10.53 -25.64
N SER A 328 -13.75 10.19 -26.82
CA SER A 328 -14.28 9.13 -27.67
C SER A 328 -13.99 7.73 -27.12
N ASP A 329 -14.56 6.70 -27.75
CA ASP A 329 -14.25 5.30 -27.42
C ASP A 329 -12.77 4.96 -27.67
N ALA A 330 -12.09 5.73 -28.53
CA ALA A 330 -10.67 5.58 -28.82
C ALA A 330 -9.75 6.28 -27.81
N SER A 331 -10.29 7.16 -26.94
CA SER A 331 -9.49 7.85 -25.92
C SER A 331 -8.68 6.87 -25.07
N ASN A 332 -7.37 7.08 -25.00
CA ASN A 332 -6.43 6.20 -24.31
C ASN A 332 -5.98 6.75 -22.94
N VAL A 333 -6.18 8.05 -22.69
CA VAL A 333 -5.94 8.74 -21.41
C VAL A 333 -7.06 9.73 -21.08
N SER A 334 -7.12 10.20 -19.82
CA SER A 334 -8.09 11.21 -19.37
C SER A 334 -7.69 12.62 -19.82
N SER A 335 -8.68 13.44 -20.20
CA SER A 335 -8.48 14.83 -20.64
C SER A 335 -7.87 15.74 -19.58
N PRO A 336 -6.99 16.70 -19.94
CA PRO A 336 -6.51 17.74 -19.01
C PRO A 336 -7.65 18.61 -18.46
N ASN A 337 -8.79 18.67 -19.16
CA ASN A 337 -9.97 19.43 -18.71
C ASN A 337 -10.65 18.80 -17.48
N VAL A 338 -10.41 17.52 -17.17
CA VAL A 338 -10.95 16.87 -15.96
C VAL A 338 -9.95 16.84 -14.79
N SER A 339 -8.65 16.74 -15.08
CA SER A 339 -7.54 16.82 -14.12
C SER A 339 -6.21 16.88 -14.87
N GLU A 340 -5.21 17.56 -14.31
CA GLU A 340 -3.83 17.47 -14.80
C GLU A 340 -3.18 16.09 -14.49
N TYR A 341 -3.75 15.36 -13.52
CA TYR A 341 -3.33 14.02 -13.15
C TYR A 341 -4.03 12.96 -14.00
N LEU A 342 -3.32 11.88 -14.31
CA LEU A 342 -3.91 10.75 -15.04
C LEU A 342 -5.05 10.13 -14.21
N ARG A 343 -6.26 10.05 -14.77
CA ARG A 343 -7.42 9.40 -14.16
C ARG A 343 -7.79 8.13 -14.94
N PRO A 344 -7.42 6.93 -14.43
CA PRO A 344 -7.54 5.68 -15.20
C PRO A 344 -8.95 5.33 -15.69
N TYR A 345 -9.97 5.81 -14.96
CA TYR A 345 -11.38 5.54 -15.22
C TYR A 345 -12.12 6.70 -15.90
N GLN A 346 -11.41 7.77 -16.31
CA GLN A 346 -12.01 8.95 -16.95
C GLN A 346 -11.45 9.25 -18.36
N LYS A 347 -11.09 8.21 -19.12
CA LYS A 347 -10.74 8.33 -20.56
C LYS A 347 -11.97 8.67 -21.40
N ASN A 348 -13.10 8.03 -21.10
CA ASN A 348 -14.41 8.36 -21.67
C ASN A 348 -15.53 8.00 -20.70
N SER A 349 -16.73 8.56 -20.93
CA SER A 349 -17.90 8.43 -20.06
C SER A 349 -18.50 7.02 -19.98
N LYS A 350 -18.06 6.08 -20.82
CA LYS A 350 -18.55 4.69 -20.82
C LYS A 350 -17.79 3.79 -19.85
N GLN A 351 -16.69 4.25 -19.27
CA GLN A 351 -15.92 3.43 -18.33
C GLN A 351 -16.70 3.17 -17.03
N THR A 352 -16.65 1.92 -16.58
CA THR A 352 -17.07 1.57 -15.22
C THR A 352 -16.30 2.44 -14.22
N CYS A 353 -17.02 3.04 -13.26
CA CYS A 353 -16.47 4.00 -12.29
C CYS A 353 -16.03 5.36 -12.87
N TYR A 354 -16.55 5.80 -14.02
CA TYR A 354 -16.30 7.15 -14.53
C TYR A 354 -16.63 8.26 -13.53
N ASN A 355 -17.73 8.09 -12.79
CA ASN A 355 -18.16 9.01 -11.72
C ASN A 355 -17.54 8.69 -10.36
N GLY A 356 -16.47 7.89 -10.33
CA GLY A 356 -15.78 7.46 -9.12
C GLY A 356 -16.25 6.11 -8.56
N PHE A 357 -15.46 5.59 -7.64
CA PHE A 357 -15.79 4.41 -6.84
C PHE A 357 -16.74 4.80 -5.72
N THR A 358 -17.88 4.11 -5.67
CA THR A 358 -18.83 4.21 -4.57
C THR A 358 -18.82 2.93 -3.74
N TRP A 359 -19.44 3.02 -2.58
CA TRP A 359 -19.53 1.95 -1.62
C TRP A 359 -20.98 1.50 -1.41
N ARG A 360 -21.19 0.23 -1.05
CA ARG A 360 -22.49 -0.31 -0.61
C ARG A 360 -22.29 -1.11 0.67
N MET A 361 -22.99 -0.75 1.74
CA MET A 361 -22.75 -1.25 3.10
C MET A 361 -22.75 -2.78 3.22
N ALA A 362 -23.68 -3.46 2.56
CA ALA A 362 -23.76 -4.93 2.54
C ALA A 362 -22.48 -5.66 2.04
N HIS A 363 -21.58 -4.99 1.30
CA HIS A 363 -20.39 -5.64 0.75
C HIS A 363 -19.16 -5.58 1.69
N TYR A 364 -19.28 -4.94 2.87
CA TYR A 364 -18.13 -4.49 3.66
C TYR A 364 -17.64 -5.53 4.66
N LEU A 365 -18.63 -6.21 5.22
CA LEU A 365 -18.50 -7.13 6.33
C LEU A 365 -19.35 -8.31 5.95
N HIS A 366 -18.75 -9.48 5.84
CA HIS A 366 -19.53 -10.69 5.57
C HIS A 366 -20.30 -11.07 6.84
N PRO A 367 -21.53 -11.58 6.74
CA PRO A 367 -22.23 -12.07 7.91
C PRO A 367 -21.38 -13.18 8.55
N ILE A 368 -21.21 -13.10 9.87
CA ILE A 368 -20.70 -14.24 10.62
C ILE A 368 -21.80 -15.30 10.58
N MET A 369 -21.44 -16.52 10.19
CA MET A 369 -22.39 -17.62 10.15
C MET A 369 -23.00 -17.84 11.54
N VAL A 370 -24.33 -17.96 11.62
CA VAL A 370 -25.08 -18.16 12.89
C VAL A 370 -24.51 -19.31 13.73
N LYS A 371 -24.01 -20.36 13.07
CA LYS A 371 -23.34 -21.50 13.72
C LYS A 371 -22.15 -21.10 14.62
N GLN A 372 -21.42 -20.04 14.26
CA GLN A 372 -20.30 -19.56 15.09
C GLN A 372 -20.78 -18.98 16.43
N PHE A 373 -21.93 -18.30 16.43
CA PHE A 373 -22.56 -17.81 17.66
C PHE A 373 -23.01 -18.97 18.54
N LEU A 374 -23.65 -19.98 17.95
CA LEU A 374 -24.08 -21.18 18.65
C LEU A 374 -22.89 -21.92 19.29
N ILE A 375 -21.79 -22.12 18.56
CA ILE A 375 -20.59 -22.83 19.08
C ILE A 375 -19.91 -22.08 20.22
N THR A 376 -20.00 -20.75 20.24
CA THR A 376 -19.33 -19.91 21.24
C THR A 376 -20.23 -19.54 22.42
N ALA A 377 -21.53 -19.76 22.32
CA ALA A 377 -22.47 -19.57 23.41
C ALA A 377 -22.23 -20.62 24.52
N PRO A 378 -22.22 -20.25 25.81
CA PRO A 378 -21.97 -21.19 26.91
C PRO A 378 -22.91 -22.40 26.96
N ASP A 379 -24.13 -22.26 26.44
CA ASP A 379 -25.15 -23.28 26.40
C ASP A 379 -25.24 -24.02 25.05
N ASN A 380 -24.38 -23.67 24.10
CA ASN A 380 -24.37 -24.12 22.71
C ASN A 380 -25.71 -23.94 21.96
N LYS A 381 -26.59 -23.03 22.40
CA LYS A 381 -27.97 -22.92 21.92
C LYS A 381 -28.44 -21.48 21.71
N THR A 382 -28.11 -20.58 22.63
CA THR A 382 -28.67 -19.22 22.63
C THR A 382 -27.65 -18.26 22.03
N VAL A 383 -27.90 -17.82 20.79
CA VAL A 383 -26.97 -16.98 20.03
C VAL A 383 -26.70 -15.64 20.73
N GLU A 384 -27.67 -15.11 21.48
CA GLU A 384 -27.56 -13.87 22.25
C GLU A 384 -26.57 -13.99 23.42
N ASN A 385 -26.29 -15.21 23.89
CA ASN A 385 -25.33 -15.48 24.95
C ASN A 385 -23.90 -15.65 24.40
N SER A 386 -23.71 -15.55 23.09
CA SER A 386 -22.41 -15.64 22.46
C SER A 386 -21.51 -14.46 22.83
N PRO A 387 -20.20 -14.69 23.09
CA PRO A 387 -19.24 -13.61 23.31
C PRO A 387 -18.86 -12.86 22.01
N ILE A 388 -19.26 -13.36 20.84
CA ILE A 388 -19.08 -12.68 19.56
C ILE A 388 -20.38 -12.00 19.14
N TYR A 389 -20.26 -10.86 18.47
CA TYR A 389 -21.39 -10.09 17.96
C TYR A 389 -21.36 -10.03 16.44
N GLN A 390 -22.53 -9.86 15.81
CA GLN A 390 -22.64 -9.79 14.36
C GLN A 390 -22.03 -8.52 13.79
N ASN A 391 -21.47 -8.63 12.59
CA ASN A 391 -20.97 -7.47 11.87
C ASN A 391 -22.07 -6.41 11.71
N PRO A 392 -21.75 -5.11 11.88
CA PRO A 392 -22.71 -4.03 11.69
C PRO A 392 -23.58 -4.21 10.44
N TYR A 393 -24.89 -3.95 10.59
CA TYR A 393 -25.92 -4.06 9.54
C TYR A 393 -26.23 -5.48 9.05
N TRP A 394 -25.71 -6.50 9.72
CA TRP A 394 -26.15 -7.87 9.52
C TRP A 394 -26.99 -8.33 10.71
N PRO A 395 -28.12 -9.01 10.46
CA PRO A 395 -28.91 -9.63 11.50
C PRO A 395 -28.24 -10.91 12.02
N ILE A 396 -28.55 -11.28 13.26
CA ILE A 396 -28.17 -12.56 13.86
C ILE A 396 -29.14 -13.68 13.44
N VAL A 397 -30.25 -13.33 12.81
CA VAL A 397 -31.24 -14.26 12.27
C VAL A 397 -30.76 -14.83 10.92
N PRO A 398 -30.76 -16.16 10.73
CA PRO A 398 -30.45 -16.79 9.45
C PRO A 398 -31.32 -16.27 8.30
N ASP A 399 -30.80 -16.33 7.08
CA ASP A 399 -31.52 -16.04 5.82
C ASP A 399 -32.15 -14.65 5.71
N MET A 400 -31.67 -13.69 6.51
CA MET A 400 -32.11 -12.29 6.43
C MET A 400 -31.09 -11.45 5.64
N PRO A 401 -31.56 -10.48 4.82
CA PRO A 401 -30.68 -9.58 4.08
C PRO A 401 -29.97 -8.60 5.02
N ALA A 402 -28.92 -7.95 4.52
CA ALA A 402 -28.31 -6.81 5.22
C ALA A 402 -29.33 -5.69 5.46
N GLU A 403 -29.25 -5.05 6.61
CA GLU A 403 -30.18 -4.01 7.08
C GLU A 403 -29.90 -2.64 6.45
N LYS A 404 -28.70 -2.44 5.87
CA LYS A 404 -28.29 -1.21 5.18
C LYS A 404 -27.38 -1.49 3.98
#